data_AF-R5B9Z9-F1
#
_entry.id   AF-R5B9Z9-F1
#
_cell.length_a   1.000
_cell.length_b   1.000
_cell.length_c   1.000
_cell.angle_alpha   90.00
_cell.angle_beta   90.00
_cell.angle_gamma   90.00
#
_symmetry.space_group_name_H-M   'P 1'
#
loop_
_entity.id
_entity.type
_entity.pdbx_description
1 polymer ?
#
loop_
_entity_poly.entity_id
_entity_poly.type
_entity_poly.pdbx_seq_one_letter_code
_entity_poly.pdbx_strand_id
1 'polypeptide(L)'
;MCDLISPALFKKRPASLMPKIDEWLKSGDVYAVRFGLGMLMAHYLDAPYFTEEVLGRAAGVTSDEYYLKMMVAWLFATALAKQYDAALPYIKNRRLDAWTHNKAIQKAIESRRVTDGHKAELRTLKIK
;
A
#
# COMPACT_ATOMS: atom_id res chain seq x y z
N MET A 1 -15.68 -17.43 0.96
CA MET A 1 -14.50 -17.93 1.69
C MET A 1 -13.54 -18.49 0.65
N CYS A 2 -12.59 -17.69 0.19
CA CYS A 2 -11.57 -18.11 -0.78
C CYS A 2 -10.21 -17.90 -0.11
N ASP A 3 -10.01 -18.60 1.00
CA ASP A 3 -8.82 -18.55 1.86
C ASP A 3 -7.96 -19.80 1.66
N LEU A 4 -7.76 -20.23 0.40
CA LEU A 4 -6.96 -21.42 0.11
C LEU A 4 -6.05 -21.26 -1.10
N ILE A 5 -5.18 -20.26 -1.06
CA ILE A 5 -3.86 -20.38 -1.70
C ILE A 5 -2.81 -20.04 -0.65
N SER A 6 -2.24 -21.09 -0.07
CA SER A 6 -1.26 -21.02 1.02
C SER A 6 0.12 -20.52 0.52
N PRO A 7 0.90 -19.80 1.33
CA PRO A 7 2.02 -18.94 0.91
C PRO A 7 3.29 -19.66 0.44
N ALA A 8 3.32 -21.00 0.45
CA ALA A 8 4.52 -21.77 0.15
C ALA A 8 4.94 -21.71 -1.33
N LEU A 9 4.00 -21.50 -2.25
CA LEU A 9 4.29 -21.37 -3.69
C LEU A 9 4.97 -20.03 -4.05
N PHE A 10 4.95 -19.04 -3.13
CA PHE A 10 5.55 -17.71 -3.34
C PHE A 10 6.95 -17.55 -2.72
N LYS A 11 7.53 -18.61 -2.15
CA LYS A 11 8.89 -18.55 -1.57
C LYS A 11 10.00 -18.36 -2.61
N LYS A 12 9.74 -18.66 -3.89
CA LYS A 12 10.56 -18.22 -5.02
C LYS A 12 9.71 -17.27 -5.83
N ARG A 13 9.97 -15.96 -5.72
CA ARG A 13 9.27 -14.98 -6.55
C ARG A 13 9.75 -15.16 -7.98
N PRO A 14 8.90 -15.60 -8.93
CA PRO A 14 9.31 -15.57 -10.31
C PRO A 14 9.43 -14.08 -10.70
N ALA A 15 10.47 -13.74 -11.46
CA ALA A 15 10.66 -12.40 -12.01
C ALA A 15 9.43 -11.88 -12.80
N SER A 16 8.47 -12.76 -13.12
CA SER A 16 7.22 -12.51 -13.84
C SER A 16 6.04 -12.03 -12.99
N LEU A 17 6.17 -11.83 -11.67
CA LEU A 17 5.01 -11.47 -10.84
C LEU A 17 4.57 -10.01 -11.00
N MET A 18 5.49 -9.07 -11.21
CA MET A 18 5.13 -7.63 -11.34
C MET A 18 4.23 -7.35 -12.56
N PRO A 19 4.50 -7.89 -13.77
CA PRO A 19 3.58 -7.76 -14.91
C PRO A 19 2.16 -8.23 -14.59
N LYS A 20 2.04 -9.34 -13.85
CA LYS A 20 0.72 -9.87 -13.48
C LYS A 20 0.00 -9.00 -12.46
N ILE A 21 0.74 -8.40 -11.53
CA ILE A 21 0.21 -7.38 -10.62
C ILE A 21 -0.31 -6.19 -11.44
N ASP A 22 0.45 -5.69 -12.40
CA ASP A 22 0.04 -4.57 -13.25
C ASP A 22 -1.25 -4.90 -14.06
N GLU A 23 -1.40 -6.14 -14.54
CA GLU A 23 -2.65 -6.61 -15.17
C GLU A 23 -3.84 -6.56 -14.18
N TRP A 24 -3.67 -7.08 -12.96
CA TRP A 24 -4.73 -7.07 -11.96
C TRP A 24 -5.14 -5.65 -11.56
N LEU A 25 -4.16 -4.76 -11.36
CA LEU A 25 -4.42 -3.35 -11.01
C LEU A 25 -5.19 -2.59 -12.10
N LYS A 26 -5.11 -3.03 -13.36
CA LYS A 26 -5.79 -2.43 -14.52
C LYS A 26 -7.07 -3.16 -14.94
N SER A 27 -7.42 -4.27 -14.28
CA SER A 27 -8.51 -5.16 -14.73
C SER A 27 -9.93 -4.61 -14.56
N GLY A 28 -10.12 -3.55 -13.77
CA GLY A 28 -11.45 -3.02 -13.43
C GLY A 28 -12.24 -3.89 -12.44
N ASP A 29 -11.84 -5.13 -12.21
CA ASP A 29 -12.43 -6.02 -11.21
C ASP A 29 -11.91 -5.68 -9.80
N VAL A 30 -12.82 -5.32 -8.90
CA VAL A 30 -12.51 -4.88 -7.53
C VAL A 30 -11.71 -5.92 -6.76
N TYR A 31 -12.00 -7.20 -6.92
CA TYR A 31 -11.30 -8.26 -6.20
C TYR A 31 -9.92 -8.53 -6.80
N ALA A 32 -9.79 -8.47 -8.11
CA ALA A 32 -8.49 -8.57 -8.78
C ALA A 32 -7.57 -7.40 -8.41
N VAL A 33 -8.07 -6.16 -8.46
CA VAL A 33 -7.30 -4.97 -8.05
C VAL A 33 -6.89 -5.09 -6.57
N ARG A 34 -7.80 -5.48 -5.69
CA ARG A 34 -7.50 -5.71 -4.27
C ARG A 34 -6.42 -6.77 -4.09
N PHE A 35 -6.48 -7.85 -4.85
CA PHE A 35 -5.48 -8.90 -4.83
C PHE A 35 -4.11 -8.36 -5.26
N GLY A 36 -4.04 -7.59 -6.36
CA GLY A 36 -2.82 -6.93 -6.82
C GLY A 36 -2.19 -6.02 -5.76
N LEU A 37 -3.00 -5.16 -5.12
CA LEU A 37 -2.55 -4.33 -3.99
C LEU A 37 -2.03 -5.18 -2.81
N GLY A 38 -2.69 -6.31 -2.54
CA GLY A 38 -2.27 -7.28 -1.53
C GLY A 38 -0.89 -7.85 -1.82
N MET A 39 -0.65 -8.22 -3.08
CA MET A 39 0.64 -8.72 -3.52
C MET A 39 1.74 -7.66 -3.38
N LEU A 40 1.48 -6.40 -3.76
CA LEU A 40 2.42 -5.30 -3.53
C LEU A 40 2.77 -5.14 -2.04
N MET A 41 1.76 -5.11 -1.18
CA MET A 41 1.96 -4.91 0.26
C MET A 41 2.70 -6.07 0.94
N ALA A 42 2.37 -7.32 0.58
CA ALA A 42 2.94 -8.51 1.19
C ALA A 42 4.38 -8.77 0.74
N HIS A 43 4.72 -8.38 -0.49
CA HIS A 43 5.97 -8.78 -1.12
C HIS A 43 6.89 -7.60 -1.44
N TYR A 44 6.39 -6.45 -1.87
CA TYR A 44 7.21 -5.43 -2.51
C TYR A 44 7.50 -4.20 -1.64
N LEU A 45 7.26 -4.26 -0.33
CA LEU A 45 7.58 -3.15 0.60
C LEU A 45 8.88 -3.32 1.39
N ASP A 46 9.59 -4.43 1.22
CA ASP A 46 10.88 -4.69 1.89
C ASP A 46 12.02 -4.82 0.87
N ALA A 47 13.23 -4.42 1.29
CA ALA A 47 14.45 -4.69 0.52
C ALA A 47 14.68 -6.21 0.36
N PRO A 48 15.31 -6.67 -0.74
CA PRO A 48 15.79 -5.89 -1.89
C PRO A 48 14.71 -5.59 -2.94
N TYR A 49 13.46 -5.96 -2.70
CA TYR A 49 12.40 -5.94 -3.73
C TYR A 49 11.68 -4.61 -3.85
N PHE A 50 11.77 -3.76 -2.83
CA PHE A 50 11.16 -2.45 -2.84
C PHE A 50 11.79 -1.55 -3.91
N THR A 51 10.93 -0.90 -4.68
CA THR A 51 11.26 0.23 -5.54
C THR A 51 10.21 1.31 -5.33
N GLU A 52 10.56 2.59 -5.55
CA GLU A 52 9.58 3.69 -5.40
C GLU A 52 8.37 3.54 -6.32
N GLU A 53 8.52 2.87 -7.46
CA GLU A 53 7.43 2.59 -8.39
C GLU A 53 6.33 1.73 -7.77
N VAL A 54 6.63 0.91 -6.75
CA VAL A 54 5.63 0.11 -6.02
C VAL A 54 4.58 1.01 -5.38
N LEU A 55 5.03 2.13 -4.79
CA LEU A 55 4.14 3.12 -4.20
C LEU A 55 3.36 3.88 -5.28
N GLY A 56 4.00 4.14 -6.42
CA GLY A 56 3.38 4.77 -7.58
C GLY A 56 2.21 3.94 -8.13
N ARG A 57 2.41 2.62 -8.28
CA ARG A 57 1.36 1.67 -8.69
C ARG A 57 0.17 1.69 -7.74
N ALA A 58 0.44 1.64 -6.43
CA ALA A 58 -0.62 1.66 -5.42
C ALA A 58 -1.38 3.00 -5.37
N ALA A 59 -0.67 4.14 -5.48
CA ALA A 59 -1.29 5.46 -5.52
C ALA A 59 -2.11 5.70 -6.79
N GLY A 60 -1.76 5.03 -7.90
CA GLY A 60 -2.50 5.11 -9.16
C GLY A 60 -3.87 4.42 -9.12
N VAL A 61 -4.14 3.57 -8.12
CA VAL A 61 -5.46 2.96 -7.94
C VAL A 61 -6.42 4.01 -7.38
N THR A 62 -7.25 4.57 -8.26
CA THR A 62 -8.33 5.49 -7.92
C THR A 62 -9.67 4.77 -8.05
N SER A 63 -10.43 4.72 -6.97
CA SER A 63 -11.74 4.07 -6.94
C SER A 63 -12.56 4.59 -5.76
N ASP A 64 -13.87 4.71 -5.95
CA ASP A 64 -14.81 5.01 -4.88
C ASP A 64 -15.15 3.78 -4.02
N GLU A 65 -14.75 2.58 -4.47
CA GLU A 65 -14.97 1.33 -3.75
C GLU A 65 -14.23 1.33 -2.42
N TYR A 66 -14.99 1.31 -1.32
CA TYR A 66 -14.47 1.35 0.04
C TYR A 66 -13.35 0.32 0.28
N TYR A 67 -13.50 -0.89 -0.27
CA TYR A 67 -12.52 -1.96 -0.10
C TYR A 67 -11.17 -1.65 -0.77
N LEU A 68 -11.18 -0.96 -1.92
CA LEU A 68 -9.96 -0.55 -2.60
C LEU A 68 -9.30 0.61 -1.87
N LYS A 69 -10.08 1.62 -1.48
CA LYS A 69 -9.59 2.75 -0.67
C LYS A 69 -8.93 2.27 0.62
N MET A 70 -9.56 1.34 1.33
CA MET A 70 -9.00 0.75 2.54
C MET A 70 -7.70 -0.02 2.26
N MET A 71 -7.64 -0.75 1.15
CA MET A 71 -6.46 -1.53 0.79
C MET A 71 -5.26 -0.62 0.47
N VAL A 72 -5.48 0.47 -0.27
CA VAL A 72 -4.45 1.50 -0.51
C VAL A 72 -4.01 2.14 0.81
N ALA A 73 -4.95 2.47 1.70
CA ALA A 73 -4.63 3.03 3.01
C ALA A 73 -3.75 2.10 3.86
N TRP A 74 -4.05 0.79 3.88
CA TRP A 74 -3.23 -0.21 4.57
C TRP A 74 -1.84 -0.37 3.94
N LEU A 75 -1.76 -0.36 2.62
CA LEU A 75 -0.49 -0.44 1.91
C LEU A 75 0.41 0.74 2.29
N PHE A 76 -0.12 1.98 2.24
CA PHE A 76 0.65 3.17 2.61
C PHE A 76 0.98 3.23 4.09
N ALA A 77 0.10 2.78 4.98
CA ALA A 77 0.44 2.67 6.41
C ALA A 77 1.58 1.67 6.65
N THR A 78 1.60 0.56 5.89
CA THR A 78 2.67 -0.43 5.94
C THR A 78 3.95 0.12 5.34
N ALA A 79 3.87 0.88 4.25
CA ALA A 79 5.02 1.55 3.63
C ALA A 79 5.62 2.60 4.58
N LEU A 80 4.81 3.39 5.28
CA LEU A 80 5.27 4.32 6.32
C LEU A 80 5.99 3.60 7.48
N ALA A 81 5.70 2.32 7.72
CA ALA A 81 6.40 1.53 8.73
C ALA A 81 7.71 0.90 8.22
N LYS A 82 7.87 0.70 6.91
CA LYS A 82 8.98 -0.06 6.31
C LYS A 82 9.96 0.79 5.49
N GLN A 83 9.44 1.79 4.81
CA GLN A 83 10.09 2.63 3.79
C GLN A 83 9.66 4.08 3.99
N TYR A 84 9.84 4.61 5.21
CA TYR A 84 9.26 5.89 5.63
C TYR A 84 9.61 7.03 4.67
N ASP A 85 10.88 7.21 4.33
CA ASP A 85 11.36 8.30 3.49
C ASP A 85 10.77 8.25 2.07
N ALA A 86 10.52 7.04 1.54
CA ALA A 86 9.90 6.87 0.22
C ALA A 86 8.37 7.05 0.26
N ALA A 87 7.72 6.69 1.37
CA ALA A 87 6.28 6.79 1.53
C ALA A 87 5.80 8.20 1.95
N LEU A 88 6.60 8.92 2.74
CA LEU A 88 6.27 10.24 3.27
C LEU A 88 5.93 11.27 2.17
N PRO A 89 6.61 11.34 1.01
CA PRO A 89 6.25 12.25 -0.08
C PRO A 89 4.83 12.08 -0.61
N TYR A 90 4.26 10.86 -0.58
CA TYR A 90 2.88 10.63 -1.01
C TYR A 90 1.87 11.25 -0.06
N ILE A 91 2.21 11.29 1.24
CA ILE A 91 1.41 11.98 2.26
C ILE A 91 1.64 13.48 2.17
N LYS A 92 2.89 13.97 2.20
CA LYS A 92 3.18 15.42 2.14
C LYS A 92 2.57 16.11 0.93
N ASN A 93 2.65 15.47 -0.23
CA ASN A 93 2.15 16.02 -1.49
C ASN A 93 0.69 15.62 -1.80
N ARG A 94 -0.03 15.01 -0.84
CA ARG A 94 -1.45 14.62 -0.96
C ARG A 94 -1.74 13.84 -2.25
N ARG A 95 -0.91 12.83 -2.54
CA ARG A 95 -1.02 12.00 -3.76
C ARG A 95 -2.10 10.92 -3.66
N LEU A 96 -2.84 10.89 -2.56
CA LEU A 96 -3.94 9.98 -2.29
C LEU A 96 -5.21 10.82 -2.10
N ASP A 97 -6.39 10.24 -2.37
CA ASP A 97 -7.64 10.90 -2.05
C ASP A 97 -7.75 11.18 -0.54
N ALA A 98 -8.48 12.23 -0.16
CA ALA A 98 -8.47 12.75 1.20
C ALA A 98 -8.85 11.71 2.26
N TRP A 99 -9.79 10.80 1.95
CA TRP A 99 -10.19 9.75 2.87
C TRP A 99 -9.08 8.71 3.03
N THR A 100 -8.53 8.21 1.93
CA THR A 100 -7.45 7.20 1.93
C THR A 100 -6.20 7.75 2.60
N HIS A 101 -5.85 9.00 2.32
CA HIS A 101 -4.76 9.73 2.96
C HIS A 101 -4.91 9.75 4.48
N ASN A 102 -6.04 10.23 4.98
CA ASN A 102 -6.29 10.32 6.41
C ASN A 102 -6.35 8.93 7.07
N LYS A 103 -6.85 7.92 6.35
CA LYS A 103 -6.91 6.54 6.82
C LYS A 103 -5.54 5.88 6.88
N ALA A 104 -4.66 6.15 5.92
CA ALA A 104 -3.27 5.70 5.93
C ALA A 104 -2.51 6.28 7.14
N ILE A 105 -2.67 7.60 7.39
CA ILE A 105 -2.11 8.24 8.59
C ILE A 105 -2.65 7.58 9.86
N GLN A 106 -3.96 7.40 9.97
CA GLN A 106 -4.57 6.76 11.14
C GLN A 106 -3.96 5.37 11.42
N LYS A 107 -3.89 4.52 10.38
CA LYS A 107 -3.32 3.18 10.50
C LYS A 107 -1.84 3.20 10.84
N ALA A 108 -1.08 4.14 10.28
CA ALA A 108 0.35 4.29 10.57
C ALA A 108 0.57 4.71 12.03
N ILE A 109 -0.22 5.65 12.56
CA ILE A 109 -0.05 6.11 13.95
C ILE A 109 -0.49 5.08 15.00
N GLU A 110 -1.44 4.21 14.65
CA GLU A 110 -1.87 3.05 15.46
C GLU A 110 -0.82 1.92 15.46
N SER A 111 0.11 1.92 14.49
CA SER A 111 1.15 0.90 14.37
C SER A 111 2.27 1.11 15.40
N ARG A 112 2.68 0.02 16.06
CA ARG A 112 3.86 -0.02 16.94
C ARG A 112 5.19 0.06 16.17
N ARG A 113 5.17 -0.19 14.85
CA ARG A 113 6.38 -0.17 14.00
C ARG A 113 6.80 1.24 13.57
N VAL A 114 5.90 2.22 13.70
CA VAL A 114 6.20 3.63 13.39
C VAL A 114 6.70 4.31 14.65
N THR A 115 7.81 5.04 14.55
CA THR A 115 8.43 5.76 15.68
C THR A 115 7.54 6.91 16.15
N ASP A 116 7.68 7.32 17.40
CA ASP A 116 6.85 8.42 17.93
C ASP A 116 7.10 9.76 17.24
N GLY A 117 8.35 10.01 16.80
CA GLY A 117 8.69 11.17 15.96
C GLY A 117 7.94 11.16 14.63
N HIS A 118 7.94 10.03 13.91
CA HIS A 118 7.19 9.88 12.66
C HIS A 118 5.69 10.01 12.89
N LYS A 119 5.15 9.48 14.00
CA LYS A 119 3.74 9.64 14.36
C LYS A 119 3.38 11.10 14.61
N ALA A 120 4.24 11.86 15.28
CA ALA A 120 4.03 13.28 15.52
C ALA A 120 3.97 14.05 14.20
N GLU A 121 4.91 13.79 13.27
CA GLU A 121 4.88 14.39 11.92
C GLU A 121 3.60 14.01 11.17
N LEU A 122 3.24 12.73 11.11
CA LEU A 122 2.06 12.28 10.37
C LEU A 122 0.75 12.91 10.87
N ARG A 123 0.62 13.21 12.17
CA ARG A 123 -0.57 13.87 12.71
C ARG A 123 -0.78 15.27 12.15
N THR A 124 0.28 16.00 11.83
CA THR A 124 0.19 17.36 11.27
C THR A 124 -0.24 17.35 9.79
N LEU A 125 -0.08 16.21 9.12
CA LEU A 125 -0.33 16.05 7.70
C LEU A 125 -1.76 15.61 7.36
N LYS A 126 -2.66 15.45 8.34
CA LYS A 126 -4.07 15.11 8.08
C LYS A 126 -4.78 16.23 7.31
N ILE A 127 -5.58 15.86 6.33
CA ILE A 127 -6.42 16.77 5.57
C ILE A 127 -7.67 17.09 6.39
N LYS A 128 -8.01 18.38 6.49
CA LYS A 128 -9.21 18.88 7.17
C LYS A 128 -10.39 18.94 6.22
#